data_AF-A0A3T0S1E6-F1
#
_entry.id   AF-A0A3T0S1E6-F1
#
_cell.length_a   1.000
_cell.length_b   1.000
_cell.length_c   1.000
_cell.angle_alpha   90.00
_cell.angle_beta   90.00
_cell.angle_gamma   90.00
#
_symmetry.space_group_name_H-M   'P 1'
#
loop_
_entity.id
_entity.type
_entity.pdbx_description
1 polymer ?
#
loop_
_entity_poly.entity_id
_entity_poly.type
_entity_poly.pdbx_seq_one_letter_code
_entity_poly.pdbx_strand_id
1 'polypeptide(L)'
;MLTVINPLANRTIDELGVGSSRSSVDALLGESVSGPASGAGHVVYVADREKGLAWDVTYDAAGRVVVIVLCHCMPPSNDLPAGMSRQWELHGLNLTIRDDGRAVSVARTYSGMGPGSGSCDDKECAEVKDFRVTVPSATTLKLTVTSSYRAPLVLSEDGSMQAGDSRFPSEDSEVAVGDYYTLAVQSDGNALTTLYSADGVEKTVSKFNGLGSPWICSPDHHDPQKCGA
;
A
#
# COMPACT_ATOMS: atom_id res chain seq x y z
N MET A 1 6.85 32.02 -11.53
CA MET A 1 7.79 31.33 -10.62
C MET A 1 6.93 30.62 -9.59
N LEU A 2 6.78 29.30 -9.70
CA LEU A 2 5.97 28.50 -8.79
C LEU A 2 6.94 27.79 -7.85
N THR A 3 7.10 28.31 -6.63
CA THR A 3 7.97 27.69 -5.63
C THR A 3 7.16 26.60 -4.92
N VAL A 4 7.47 25.33 -5.21
CA VAL A 4 6.95 24.19 -4.45
C VAL A 4 8.06 23.74 -3.50
N ILE A 5 7.93 24.11 -2.23
CA ILE A 5 8.84 23.68 -1.17
C ILE A 5 8.35 22.30 -0.71
N ASN A 6 9.14 21.25 -0.96
CA ASN A 6 8.97 19.95 -0.31
C ASN A 6 9.88 19.91 0.93
N PRO A 7 9.34 20.01 2.16
CA PRO A 7 10.16 20.09 3.37
C PRO A 7 10.85 18.78 3.76
N LEU A 8 10.69 17.68 3.02
CA LEU A 8 11.21 16.36 3.38
C LEU A 8 12.14 15.72 2.33
N ALA A 9 12.34 16.38 1.19
CA ALA A 9 13.42 16.06 0.26
C ALA A 9 14.35 17.27 0.22
N ASN A 10 15.60 17.12 0.66
CA ASN A 10 16.59 18.20 0.74
C ASN A 10 17.06 18.73 -0.63
N ARG A 11 16.22 18.63 -1.67
CA ARG A 11 16.47 19.06 -3.05
C ARG A 11 15.28 19.92 -3.48
N THR A 12 15.43 21.24 -3.41
CA THR A 12 14.43 22.14 -3.99
C THR A 12 14.61 22.18 -5.51
N ILE A 13 13.51 22.22 -6.25
CA ILE A 13 13.52 22.30 -7.72
C ILE A 13 13.90 23.69 -8.21
N ASP A 14 14.32 24.61 -7.33
CA ASP A 14 14.67 25.98 -7.70
C ASP A 14 15.79 26.05 -8.77
N GLU A 15 16.55 24.95 -8.93
CA GLU A 15 17.59 24.78 -9.96
C GLU A 15 17.09 24.16 -11.28
N LEU A 16 15.86 23.62 -11.32
CA LEU A 16 15.25 23.00 -12.49
C LEU A 16 13.98 23.74 -12.92
N GLY A 17 13.98 24.23 -14.16
CA GLY A 17 12.83 24.88 -14.75
C GLY A 17 12.59 24.44 -16.18
N VAL A 18 11.54 25.01 -16.78
CA VAL A 18 11.34 24.93 -18.24
C VAL A 18 12.61 25.42 -18.93
N GLY A 19 13.12 24.64 -19.88
CA GLY A 19 14.39 24.88 -20.58
C GLY A 19 15.62 24.18 -19.99
N SER A 20 15.52 23.61 -18.78
CA SER A 20 16.59 22.76 -18.24
C SER A 20 16.83 21.55 -19.15
N SER A 21 18.08 21.12 -19.32
CA SER A 21 18.38 19.92 -20.11
C SER A 21 18.04 18.68 -19.30
N ARG A 22 17.65 17.61 -20.01
CA ARG A 22 17.44 16.29 -19.42
C ARG A 22 18.62 15.81 -18.57
N SER A 23 19.86 16.02 -19.03
CA SER A 23 21.06 15.67 -18.27
C SER A 23 21.14 16.34 -16.90
N SER A 24 20.69 17.59 -16.77
CA SER A 24 20.64 18.30 -15.49
C SER A 24 19.54 17.75 -14.59
N VAL A 25 18.41 17.36 -15.17
CA VAL A 25 17.32 16.69 -14.43
C VAL A 25 17.77 15.32 -13.94
N ASP A 26 18.36 14.48 -14.80
CA ASP A 26 18.88 13.15 -14.44
C ASP A 26 19.95 13.24 -13.34
N ALA A 27 20.85 14.24 -13.43
CA ALA A 27 21.86 14.48 -12.40
C ALA A 27 21.25 14.86 -11.04
N LEU A 28 20.14 15.63 -11.03
CA LEU A 28 19.51 16.09 -9.79
C LEU A 28 18.48 15.09 -9.23
N LEU A 29 17.72 14.39 -10.06
CA LEU A 29 16.62 13.51 -9.64
C LEU A 29 17.02 12.02 -9.65
N GLY A 30 18.13 11.67 -10.28
CA GLY A 30 18.59 10.29 -10.43
C GLY A 30 17.97 9.60 -11.64
N GLU A 31 17.93 8.27 -11.60
CA GLU A 31 17.40 7.47 -12.70
C GLU A 31 15.87 7.60 -12.82
N SER A 32 15.39 7.71 -14.07
CA SER A 32 13.96 7.68 -14.38
C SER A 32 13.38 6.29 -14.18
N VAL A 33 12.15 6.21 -13.65
CA VAL A 33 11.42 4.94 -13.48
C VAL A 33 10.57 4.57 -14.70
N SER A 34 10.31 5.52 -15.60
CA SER A 34 9.64 5.25 -16.87
C SER A 34 9.91 6.35 -17.90
N GLY A 35 9.69 6.04 -19.17
CA GLY A 35 9.83 6.98 -20.30
C GLY A 35 10.92 6.58 -21.29
N PRO A 36 11.01 7.28 -22.43
CA PRO A 36 12.04 7.03 -23.43
C PRO A 36 13.42 7.38 -22.86
N ALA A 37 14.46 6.62 -23.20
CA ALA A 37 15.83 6.85 -22.70
C ALA A 37 16.46 8.18 -23.19
N SER A 38 15.96 8.73 -24.29
CA SER A 38 16.47 9.99 -24.88
C SER A 38 15.42 10.70 -25.74
N GLY A 39 15.58 12.00 -25.94
CA GLY A 39 14.76 12.81 -26.85
C GLY A 39 13.47 13.34 -26.22
N ALA A 40 12.47 13.60 -27.06
CA ALA A 40 11.16 14.09 -26.63
C ALA A 40 10.37 13.01 -25.90
N GLY A 41 9.48 13.45 -25.01
CA GLY A 41 8.50 12.59 -24.37
C GLY A 41 8.38 12.79 -22.87
N HIS A 42 7.52 11.98 -22.27
CA HIS A 42 7.24 11.99 -20.85
C HIS A 42 8.17 11.03 -20.12
N VAL A 43 8.77 11.50 -19.02
CA VAL A 43 9.68 10.73 -18.18
C VAL A 43 9.27 10.94 -16.74
N VAL A 44 9.24 9.86 -15.97
CA VAL A 44 8.84 9.90 -14.56
C VAL A 44 10.05 9.65 -13.68
N TYR A 45 10.26 10.51 -12.68
CA TYR A 45 11.31 10.38 -11.67
C TYR A 45 10.69 10.20 -10.29
N VAL A 46 11.36 9.46 -9.42
CA VAL A 46 10.91 9.27 -8.03
C VAL A 46 11.12 10.55 -7.24
N ALA A 47 10.06 11.10 -6.65
CA ALA A 47 10.17 12.21 -5.71
C ALA A 47 10.18 11.72 -4.25
N ASP A 48 9.25 10.82 -3.92
CA ASP A 48 9.14 10.19 -2.60
C ASP A 48 8.40 8.86 -2.77
N ARG A 49 9.10 7.72 -2.59
CA ARG A 49 8.48 6.39 -2.78
C ARG A 49 7.39 6.09 -1.76
N GLU A 50 7.56 6.56 -0.53
CA GLU A 50 6.65 6.25 0.56
C GLU A 50 5.32 6.99 0.42
N LYS A 51 5.40 8.27 0.05
CA LYS A 51 4.21 9.06 -0.29
C LYS A 51 3.69 8.73 -1.68
N GLY A 52 4.49 8.03 -2.47
CA GLY A 52 4.19 7.71 -3.85
C GLY A 52 4.08 8.94 -4.74
N LEU A 53 4.96 9.89 -4.48
CA LEU A 53 5.12 11.10 -5.26
C LEU A 53 6.19 10.87 -6.33
N ALA A 54 5.90 11.35 -7.52
CA ALA A 54 6.81 11.34 -8.66
C ALA A 54 6.83 12.72 -9.32
N TRP A 55 7.97 13.02 -9.96
CA TRP A 55 8.08 14.12 -10.90
C TRP A 55 7.75 13.59 -12.29
N ASP A 56 6.65 14.06 -12.88
CA ASP A 56 6.34 13.85 -14.30
C ASP A 56 6.93 15.01 -15.10
N VAL A 57 7.92 14.69 -15.94
CA VAL A 57 8.70 15.65 -16.71
C VAL A 57 8.49 15.38 -18.19
N THR A 58 8.04 16.39 -18.92
CA THR A 58 7.92 16.33 -20.37
C THR A 58 9.09 17.05 -21.01
N TYR A 59 9.72 16.41 -22.01
CA TYR A 59 10.80 16.97 -22.80
C TYR A 59 10.38 17.26 -24.24
N ASP A 60 10.92 18.33 -24.82
CA ASP A 60 10.86 18.59 -26.25
C ASP A 60 11.88 17.75 -27.05
N ALA A 61 11.88 17.92 -28.39
CA ALA A 61 12.80 17.22 -29.27
C ALA A 61 14.29 17.55 -29.04
N ALA A 62 14.59 18.68 -28.39
CA ALA A 62 15.94 19.06 -28.01
C ALA A 62 16.33 18.54 -26.60
N GLY A 63 15.46 17.74 -25.96
CA GLY A 63 15.68 17.21 -24.62
C GLY A 63 15.61 18.29 -23.54
N ARG A 64 14.84 19.36 -23.77
CA ARG A 64 14.60 20.43 -22.80
C ARG A 64 13.26 20.24 -22.10
N VAL A 65 13.24 20.49 -20.80
CA VAL A 65 12.02 20.43 -19.99
C VAL A 65 11.01 21.44 -20.54
N VAL A 66 9.81 20.98 -20.88
CA VAL A 66 8.66 21.84 -21.22
C VAL A 66 7.61 21.86 -20.12
N VAL A 67 7.50 20.77 -19.37
CA VAL A 67 6.58 20.61 -18.24
C VAL A 67 7.27 19.82 -17.14
N ILE A 68 7.06 20.21 -15.89
CA ILE A 68 7.47 19.45 -14.71
C ILE A 68 6.37 19.55 -13.65
N VAL A 69 5.86 18.41 -13.20
CA VAL A 69 4.74 18.33 -12.25
C VAL A 69 5.08 17.35 -11.15
N LEU A 70 4.84 17.72 -9.89
CA LEU A 70 4.81 16.77 -8.79
C LEU A 70 3.43 16.11 -8.74
N CYS A 71 3.36 14.80 -8.92
CA CYS A 71 2.09 14.06 -8.88
C CYS A 71 2.16 12.82 -7.98
N HIS A 72 1.00 12.38 -7.48
CA HIS A 72 0.81 11.06 -6.86
C HIS A 72 0.67 9.98 -7.94
N CYS A 73 1.63 9.96 -8.86
CA CYS A 73 1.63 9.19 -10.10
C CYS A 73 2.76 8.16 -10.15
N MET A 74 3.49 7.98 -9.04
CA MET A 74 4.51 6.94 -8.94
C MET A 74 3.88 5.62 -9.40
N PRO A 75 4.40 5.01 -10.47
CA PRO A 75 4.06 3.64 -10.78
C PRO A 75 4.28 2.84 -9.48
N PRO A 76 3.36 1.94 -9.10
CA PRO A 76 3.66 1.00 -8.03
C PRO A 76 5.01 0.36 -8.36
N SER A 77 5.91 0.24 -7.36
CA SER A 77 7.14 -0.49 -7.60
C SER A 77 6.75 -1.93 -7.90
N ASN A 78 6.84 -2.32 -9.17
CA ASN A 78 6.45 -3.66 -9.62
C ASN A 78 7.39 -4.75 -9.08
N ASP A 79 8.51 -4.37 -8.45
CA ASP A 79 9.47 -5.28 -7.86
C ASP A 79 9.13 -5.52 -6.39
N LEU A 80 8.08 -6.31 -6.15
CA LEU A 80 7.93 -6.93 -4.84
C LEU A 80 9.11 -7.90 -4.61
N PRO A 81 9.65 -8.01 -3.38
CA PRO A 81 10.63 -9.05 -3.08
C PRO A 81 10.09 -10.43 -3.45
N ALA A 82 10.98 -11.30 -3.93
CA ALA A 82 10.60 -12.64 -4.36
C ALA A 82 9.79 -13.37 -3.27
N GLY A 83 8.64 -13.91 -3.64
CA GLY A 83 7.73 -14.58 -2.71
C GLY A 83 6.81 -13.63 -1.93
N MET A 84 6.79 -12.32 -2.18
CA MET A 84 5.83 -11.43 -1.49
C MET A 84 4.48 -11.30 -2.19
N SER A 85 4.44 -11.43 -3.51
CA SER A 85 3.21 -11.42 -4.33
C SER A 85 2.48 -12.75 -4.24
N ARG A 86 1.67 -12.91 -3.19
CA ARG A 86 0.88 -14.11 -2.94
C ARG A 86 -0.24 -13.84 -1.95
N GLN A 87 -1.09 -14.85 -1.80
CA GLN A 87 -2.00 -14.95 -0.67
C GLN A 87 -1.22 -15.43 0.55
N TRP A 88 -1.36 -14.69 1.65
CA TRP A 88 -0.85 -15.02 2.96
C TRP A 88 -2.01 -15.41 3.87
N GLU A 89 -1.77 -16.40 4.72
CA GLU A 89 -2.78 -16.90 5.66
C GLU A 89 -2.59 -16.24 7.02
N LEU A 90 -3.71 -15.80 7.60
CA LEU A 90 -3.78 -15.12 8.88
C LEU A 90 -4.98 -15.65 9.65
N HIS A 91 -4.89 -16.56 10.62
CA HIS A 91 -5.99 -16.85 11.59
C HIS A 91 -7.46 -16.66 11.09
N GLY A 92 -7.87 -17.30 9.99
CA GLY A 92 -9.24 -17.15 9.43
C GLY A 92 -9.49 -15.92 8.53
N LEU A 93 -8.42 -15.26 8.11
CA LEU A 93 -8.32 -14.08 7.24
C LEU A 93 -7.31 -14.38 6.12
N ASN A 94 -7.42 -13.60 5.03
CA ASN A 94 -6.51 -13.69 3.90
C ASN A 94 -5.96 -12.31 3.55
N LEU A 95 -4.64 -12.20 3.39
CA LEU A 95 -3.99 -11.03 2.82
C LEU A 95 -3.44 -11.39 1.45
N THR A 96 -3.97 -10.77 0.39
CA THR A 96 -3.44 -10.93 -0.96
C THR A 96 -2.62 -9.72 -1.32
N ILE A 97 -1.32 -9.90 -1.53
CA ILE A 97 -0.39 -8.87 -2.01
C ILE A 97 -0.15 -9.11 -3.50
N ARG A 98 -0.26 -8.07 -4.33
CA ARG A 98 -0.15 -8.15 -5.78
C ARG A 98 1.06 -7.36 -6.29
N ASP A 99 1.64 -7.79 -7.40
CA ASP A 99 2.78 -7.14 -8.06
C ASP A 99 2.48 -5.70 -8.53
N ASP A 100 1.21 -5.31 -8.61
CA ASP A 100 0.79 -3.94 -8.93
C ASP A 100 0.84 -2.97 -7.73
N GLY A 101 1.55 -3.35 -6.66
CA GLY A 101 1.73 -2.53 -5.47
C GLY A 101 0.45 -2.31 -4.66
N ARG A 102 -0.55 -3.18 -4.83
CA ARG A 102 -1.77 -3.20 -4.02
C ARG A 102 -1.83 -4.45 -3.17
N ALA A 103 -2.50 -4.36 -2.03
CA ALA A 103 -2.90 -5.53 -1.27
C ALA A 103 -4.33 -5.40 -0.78
N VAL A 104 -4.96 -6.54 -0.49
CA VAL A 104 -6.30 -6.60 0.10
C VAL A 104 -6.28 -7.61 1.23
N SER A 105 -6.76 -7.21 2.41
CA SER A 105 -7.03 -8.12 3.52
C SER A 105 -8.53 -8.33 3.63
N VAL A 106 -8.96 -9.58 3.73
CA VAL A 106 -10.35 -9.95 4.03
C VAL A 106 -10.37 -10.75 5.32
N ALA A 107 -11.07 -10.22 6.30
CA ALA A 107 -11.10 -10.70 7.67
C ALA A 107 -12.51 -11.08 8.09
N ARG A 108 -12.74 -12.32 8.55
CA ARG A 108 -14.03 -12.68 9.17
C ARG A 108 -14.17 -11.97 10.51
N THR A 109 -15.30 -11.30 10.69
CA THR A 109 -15.68 -10.59 11.90
C THR A 109 -17.06 -11.06 12.35
N TYR A 110 -17.20 -11.19 13.66
CA TYR A 110 -18.48 -11.48 14.31
C TYR A 110 -18.90 -10.24 15.07
N SER A 111 -20.07 -9.69 14.78
CA SER A 111 -20.63 -8.63 15.60
C SER A 111 -20.99 -9.18 16.97
N GLY A 112 -20.36 -8.66 18.01
CA GLY A 112 -20.90 -8.67 19.36
C GLY A 112 -21.34 -7.26 19.71
N MET A 113 -22.65 -7.07 19.93
CA MET A 113 -23.34 -5.90 20.51
C MET A 113 -24.04 -4.92 19.56
N GLY A 114 -25.38 -4.95 19.63
CA GLY A 114 -26.24 -3.77 19.49
C GLY A 114 -27.27 -3.84 18.37
N PRO A 115 -28.59 -3.91 18.66
CA PRO A 115 -29.62 -3.78 17.62
C PRO A 115 -29.63 -2.34 17.10
N GLY A 116 -29.28 -2.12 15.83
CA GLY A 116 -29.57 -0.84 15.17
C GLY A 116 -28.59 -0.30 14.13
N SER A 117 -27.42 -0.91 13.88
CA SER A 117 -26.52 -0.47 12.81
C SER A 117 -26.68 -1.36 11.57
N GLY A 118 -27.76 -1.08 10.83
CA GLY A 118 -28.16 -1.85 9.66
C GLY A 118 -27.06 -2.08 8.63
N SER A 119 -26.50 -3.29 8.64
CA SER A 119 -26.11 -4.10 7.46
C SER A 119 -25.45 -5.44 7.85
N CYS A 120 -25.08 -5.61 9.14
CA CYS A 120 -24.44 -6.81 9.69
C CYS A 120 -25.17 -7.41 10.90
N ASP A 121 -26.36 -6.92 11.25
CA ASP A 121 -27.15 -7.40 12.40
C ASP A 121 -27.42 -8.91 12.26
N ASP A 122 -26.79 -9.70 13.14
CA ASP A 122 -26.91 -11.16 13.29
C ASP A 122 -26.26 -12.05 12.21
N LYS A 123 -25.34 -11.52 11.39
CA LYS A 123 -24.61 -12.32 10.37
C LYS A 123 -23.09 -12.20 10.45
N GLU A 124 -22.40 -13.24 9.97
CA GLU A 124 -20.95 -13.22 9.75
C GLU A 124 -20.63 -12.12 8.71
N CYS A 125 -19.74 -11.19 9.07
CA CYS A 125 -19.33 -10.09 8.20
C CYS A 125 -17.84 -10.13 7.92
N ALA A 126 -17.45 -9.70 6.72
CA ALA A 126 -16.07 -9.43 6.37
C ALA A 126 -15.73 -7.99 6.76
N GLU A 127 -14.60 -7.81 7.41
CA GLU A 127 -13.87 -6.55 7.33
C GLU A 127 -12.88 -6.67 6.16
N VAL A 128 -12.95 -5.72 5.23
CA VAL A 128 -12.05 -5.66 4.09
C VAL A 128 -11.22 -4.39 4.20
N LYS A 129 -9.91 -4.53 3.98
CA LYS A 129 -8.97 -3.41 3.92
C LYS A 129 -8.22 -3.45 2.60
N ASP A 130 -8.25 -2.34 1.88
CA ASP A 130 -7.37 -2.14 0.73
C ASP A 130 -6.11 -1.41 1.17
N PHE A 131 -4.98 -1.80 0.59
CA PHE A 131 -3.68 -1.22 0.89
C PHE A 131 -2.96 -0.76 -0.36
N ARG A 132 -2.20 0.31 -0.18
CA ARG A 132 -1.04 0.60 -0.99
C ARG A 132 0.19 -0.08 -0.38
N VAL A 133 0.95 -0.78 -1.22
CA VAL A 133 2.18 -1.48 -0.82
C VAL A 133 3.39 -0.63 -1.23
N THR A 134 4.32 -0.50 -0.29
CA THR A 134 5.67 0.02 -0.54
C THR A 134 6.70 -0.95 0.01
N VAL A 135 7.92 -0.93 -0.53
CA VAL A 135 9.00 -1.85 -0.17
C VAL A 135 10.13 -1.08 0.50
N PRO A 136 10.09 -0.86 1.84
CA PRO A 136 11.20 -0.26 2.56
C PRO A 136 12.52 -1.03 2.44
N SER A 137 12.47 -2.36 2.36
CA SER A 137 13.65 -3.22 2.25
C SER A 137 13.31 -4.57 1.60
N ALA A 138 14.33 -5.37 1.29
CA ALA A 138 14.14 -6.71 0.72
C ALA A 138 13.32 -7.66 1.63
N THR A 139 13.26 -7.39 2.93
CA THR A 139 12.57 -8.24 3.91
C THR A 139 11.39 -7.54 4.56
N THR A 140 11.08 -6.30 4.17
CA THR A 140 10.03 -5.50 4.81
C THR A 140 9.16 -4.81 3.79
N LEU A 141 7.85 -4.99 3.94
CA LEU A 141 6.83 -4.22 3.23
C LEU A 141 6.18 -3.21 4.18
N LYS A 142 5.64 -2.13 3.62
CA LYS A 142 4.75 -1.20 4.29
C LYS A 142 3.42 -1.17 3.55
N LEU A 143 2.35 -1.56 4.25
CA LEU A 143 0.98 -1.66 3.75
C LEU A 143 0.16 -0.50 4.32
N THR A 144 0.01 0.57 3.56
CA THR A 144 -0.75 1.76 3.97
C THR A 144 -2.22 1.57 3.63
N VAL A 145 -3.10 1.70 4.62
CA VAL A 145 -4.55 1.54 4.46
C VAL A 145 -5.10 2.66 3.59
N THR A 146 -5.70 2.31 2.47
CA THR A 146 -6.38 3.24 1.56
C THR A 146 -7.90 3.21 1.71
N SER A 147 -8.44 2.08 2.17
CA SER A 147 -9.86 1.91 2.47
C SER A 147 -10.03 0.87 3.58
N SER A 148 -11.12 0.99 4.36
CA SER A 148 -11.59 -0.05 5.27
C SER A 148 -13.11 -0.07 5.23
N TYR A 149 -13.70 -1.24 5.05
CA TYR A 149 -15.15 -1.41 4.99
C TYR A 149 -15.61 -2.74 5.57
N ARG A 150 -16.88 -2.77 5.98
CA ARG A 150 -17.57 -3.99 6.40
C ARG A 150 -18.55 -4.41 5.33
N ALA A 151 -18.51 -5.68 4.98
CA ALA A 151 -19.38 -6.28 4.00
C ALA A 151 -19.98 -7.58 4.55
N PRO A 152 -21.21 -7.96 4.17
CA PRO A 152 -21.68 -9.31 4.42
C PRO A 152 -20.75 -10.31 3.73
N LEU A 153 -20.46 -11.44 4.37
CA LEU A 153 -19.75 -12.53 3.70
C LEU A 153 -20.70 -13.28 2.78
N VAL A 154 -20.27 -13.50 1.54
CA VAL A 154 -20.98 -14.26 0.51
C VAL A 154 -20.09 -15.41 0.08
N LEU A 155 -20.67 -16.60 -0.02
CA LEU A 155 -19.98 -17.75 -0.61
C LEU A 155 -20.00 -17.59 -2.13
N SER A 156 -18.84 -17.46 -2.78
CA SER A 156 -18.73 -17.43 -4.23
C SER A 156 -18.90 -18.84 -4.83
N GLU A 157 -19.11 -18.91 -6.15
CA GLU A 157 -19.35 -20.17 -6.86
C GLU A 157 -18.19 -21.18 -6.73
N ASP A 158 -16.96 -20.70 -6.51
CA ASP A 158 -15.77 -21.52 -6.27
C ASP A 158 -15.65 -22.04 -4.82
N GLY A 159 -16.62 -21.74 -3.96
CA GLY A 159 -16.63 -22.11 -2.55
C GLY A 159 -15.72 -21.23 -1.66
N SER A 160 -15.09 -20.20 -2.21
CA SER A 160 -14.37 -19.21 -1.41
C SER A 160 -15.33 -18.22 -0.75
N MET A 161 -14.92 -17.65 0.39
CA MET A 161 -15.71 -16.63 1.08
C MET A 161 -15.27 -15.25 0.61
N GLN A 162 -16.20 -14.47 0.09
CA GLN A 162 -15.96 -13.15 -0.47
C GLN A 162 -16.81 -12.08 0.24
N ALA A 163 -16.34 -10.84 0.21
CA ALA A 163 -17.14 -9.71 0.64
C ALA A 163 -18.23 -9.41 -0.41
N GLY A 164 -19.49 -9.29 0.02
CA GLY A 164 -20.59 -8.82 -0.81
C GLY A 164 -20.60 -7.30 -0.96
N ASP A 165 -21.61 -6.77 -1.66
CA ASP A 165 -21.76 -5.32 -1.86
C ASP A 165 -22.00 -4.58 -0.54
N SER A 166 -21.10 -3.67 -0.18
CA SER A 166 -21.15 -2.88 1.06
C SER A 166 -21.45 -1.39 0.84
N ARG A 167 -21.96 -0.73 1.90
CA ARG A 167 -22.05 0.73 2.03
C ARG A 167 -20.74 1.30 2.58
N PHE A 168 -20.31 2.44 2.03
CA PHE A 168 -19.09 3.16 2.37
C PHE A 168 -19.37 4.35 3.28
N PRO A 169 -18.51 4.68 4.28
CA PRO A 169 -17.49 3.88 4.97
C PRO A 169 -18.05 3.12 6.20
N SER A 170 -17.32 2.15 6.75
CA SER A 170 -17.68 1.52 8.04
C SER A 170 -17.20 2.39 9.20
N GLU A 171 -18.12 2.80 10.07
CA GLU A 171 -17.82 3.61 11.27
C GLU A 171 -17.09 2.82 12.37
N ASP A 172 -16.93 1.49 12.21
CA ASP A 172 -16.50 0.57 13.27
C ASP A 172 -15.05 0.04 13.12
N SER A 173 -14.27 0.51 12.15
CA SER A 173 -12.87 0.07 11.97
C SER A 173 -11.93 0.76 12.96
N GLU A 174 -11.30 0.01 13.88
CA GLU A 174 -10.25 0.53 14.80
C GLU A 174 -8.97 1.00 14.06
N VAL A 175 -8.87 0.68 12.76
CA VAL A 175 -7.77 1.06 11.86
C VAL A 175 -8.26 2.12 10.89
N ALA A 176 -7.59 3.28 10.88
CA ALA A 176 -7.98 4.42 10.05
C ALA A 176 -7.31 4.37 8.67
N VAL A 177 -7.91 5.05 7.68
CA VAL A 177 -7.22 5.34 6.41
C VAL A 177 -5.96 6.17 6.69
N GLY A 178 -4.84 5.76 6.10
CA GLY A 178 -3.53 6.36 6.32
C GLY A 178 -2.70 5.67 7.40
N ASP A 179 -3.32 4.91 8.32
CA ASP A 179 -2.57 3.99 9.17
C ASP A 179 -1.86 2.95 8.28
N TYR A 180 -0.77 2.38 8.77
CA TYR A 180 0.00 1.42 7.99
C TYR A 180 0.55 0.27 8.82
N TYR A 181 0.69 -0.87 8.15
CA TYR A 181 1.37 -2.04 8.69
C TYR A 181 2.79 -2.10 8.17
N THR A 182 3.75 -2.46 9.02
CA THR A 182 4.99 -3.06 8.54
C THR A 182 4.82 -4.56 8.50
N LEU A 183 5.38 -5.20 7.46
CA LEU A 183 5.37 -6.64 7.28
C LEU A 183 6.81 -7.11 7.14
N ALA A 184 7.37 -7.69 8.21
CA ALA A 184 8.78 -8.11 8.25
C ALA A 184 8.90 -9.63 8.14
N VAL A 185 9.37 -10.12 6.98
CA VAL A 185 9.62 -11.55 6.76
C VAL A 185 10.80 -12.01 7.60
N GLN A 186 10.57 -13.09 8.33
CA GLN A 186 11.52 -13.75 9.20
C GLN A 186 12.24 -14.90 8.46
N SER A 187 13.28 -15.45 9.08
CA SER A 187 14.09 -16.53 8.50
C SER A 187 13.34 -17.86 8.32
N ASP A 188 12.20 -18.02 8.98
CA ASP A 188 11.32 -19.19 8.86
C ASP A 188 10.28 -19.05 7.74
N GLY A 189 10.30 -17.93 6.99
CA GLY A 189 9.37 -17.65 5.89
C GLY A 189 8.04 -17.03 6.32
N ASN A 190 7.76 -16.88 7.62
CA ASN A 190 6.61 -16.16 8.14
C ASN A 190 6.91 -14.66 8.23
N ALA A 191 5.88 -13.83 8.37
CA ALA A 191 6.09 -12.40 8.57
C ALA A 191 5.43 -11.88 9.84
N LEU A 192 6.14 -11.00 10.54
CA LEU A 192 5.63 -10.25 11.67
C LEU A 192 5.02 -8.95 11.19
N THR A 193 3.86 -8.59 11.74
CA THR A 193 3.09 -7.42 11.38
C THR A 193 2.89 -6.49 12.57
N THR A 194 3.30 -5.24 12.39
CA THR A 194 3.15 -4.18 13.39
C THR A 194 2.33 -3.03 12.80
N LEU A 195 1.32 -2.58 13.52
CA LEU A 195 0.46 -1.47 13.10
C LEU A 195 1.02 -0.14 13.63
N TYR A 196 1.02 0.88 12.76
CA TYR A 196 1.37 2.25 13.09
C TYR A 196 0.25 3.19 12.63
N SER A 197 0.07 4.29 13.35
CA SER A 197 -0.73 5.41 12.85
C SER A 197 -0.03 6.12 11.69
N ALA A 198 -0.76 6.94 10.94
CA ALA A 198 -0.23 7.70 9.81
C ALA A 198 1.00 8.59 10.13
N ASP A 199 1.13 9.03 11.39
CA ASP A 199 2.28 9.81 11.89
C ASP A 199 3.46 8.95 12.37
N GLY A 200 3.33 7.61 12.32
CA GLY A 200 4.38 6.66 12.65
C GLY A 200 4.44 6.22 14.11
N VAL A 201 3.40 6.49 14.92
CA VAL A 201 3.30 5.95 16.27
C VAL A 201 2.77 4.52 16.23
N GLU A 202 3.43 3.59 16.92
CA GLU A 202 2.96 2.21 17.00
C GLU A 202 1.60 2.12 17.72
N LYS A 203 0.64 1.40 17.14
CA LYS A 203 -0.69 1.20 17.71
C LYS A 203 -0.85 -0.23 18.23
N THR A 204 -1.32 -0.35 19.47
CA THR A 204 -1.89 -1.59 19.99
C THR A 204 -3.40 -1.55 19.80
N VAL A 205 -4.00 -2.58 19.20
CA VAL A 205 -5.45 -2.70 19.02
C VAL A 205 -6.00 -3.95 19.69
N SER A 206 -7.29 -3.94 20.00
CA SER A 206 -7.91 -4.77 21.04
C SER A 206 -7.97 -6.27 20.71
N LYS A 207 -7.94 -6.66 19.43
CA LYS A 207 -8.06 -8.07 19.00
C LYS A 207 -7.09 -8.48 17.89
N PHE A 208 -5.81 -8.12 18.06
CA PHE A 208 -4.66 -8.36 17.16
C PHE A 208 -4.59 -7.44 15.94
N ASN A 209 -3.62 -6.51 15.98
CA ASN A 209 -3.18 -5.47 15.02
C ASN A 209 -4.15 -4.92 13.95
N GLY A 210 -5.42 -5.31 13.87
CA GLY A 210 -6.35 -5.08 12.76
C GLY A 210 -6.20 -6.08 11.61
N LEU A 211 -5.20 -6.97 11.63
CA LEU A 211 -5.04 -8.13 10.74
C LEU A 211 -5.17 -9.46 11.51
N GLY A 212 -5.72 -9.49 12.72
CA GLY A 212 -6.10 -10.72 13.43
C GLY A 212 -4.98 -11.52 14.09
N SER A 213 -3.72 -11.36 13.69
CA SER A 213 -2.53 -11.84 14.42
C SER A 213 -1.32 -10.99 14.00
N PRO A 214 -0.33 -10.77 14.88
CA PRO A 214 0.94 -10.21 14.44
C PRO A 214 1.67 -11.15 13.47
N TRP A 215 1.35 -12.44 13.43
CA TRP A 215 2.02 -13.40 12.53
C TRP A 215 1.16 -13.74 11.33
N ILE A 216 1.79 -13.69 10.15
CA ILE A 216 1.20 -14.13 8.89
C ILE A 216 2.07 -15.23 8.29
N CYS A 217 1.43 -16.29 7.81
CA CYS A 217 2.13 -17.46 7.29
C CYS A 217 2.21 -17.42 5.78
N SER A 218 3.39 -17.81 5.28
CA SER A 218 3.51 -18.10 3.86
C SER A 218 2.74 -19.40 3.53
N PRO A 219 2.11 -19.49 2.35
CA PRO A 219 1.38 -20.70 1.94
C PRO A 219 2.27 -21.96 1.88
N ASP A 220 3.58 -21.78 1.69
CA ASP A 220 4.55 -22.88 1.63
C ASP A 220 5.05 -23.33 3.02
N HIS A 221 4.87 -22.49 4.05
CA HIS A 221 5.37 -22.71 5.41
C HIS A 221 4.30 -22.36 6.45
N HIS A 222 3.11 -22.93 6.30
CA HIS A 222 2.04 -22.79 7.28
C HIS A 222 2.44 -23.48 8.60
N ASP A 223 2.72 -22.66 9.63
CA ASP A 223 2.93 -23.11 11.02
C ASP A 223 1.66 -22.83 11.84
N PRO A 224 0.82 -23.86 12.10
CA PRO A 224 -0.40 -23.70 12.87
C PRO A 224 -0.18 -23.24 14.31
N GLN A 225 1.04 -23.31 14.86
CA GLN A 225 1.31 -22.81 16.21
C GLN A 225 1.61 -21.30 16.23
N LYS A 226 1.96 -20.72 15.07
CA LYS A 226 2.22 -19.28 14.91
C LYS A 226 1.07 -18.55 14.24
N CYS A 227 0.42 -19.19 13.28
CA CYS A 227 -0.63 -18.63 12.44
C CYS A 227 -1.97 -19.36 12.57
N GLY A 228 -2.03 -20.40 13.39
CA GLY A 228 -3.26 -21.09 13.76
C GLY A 228 -3.80 -20.56 15.09
N ALA A 229 -5.11 -20.35 15.10
CA ALA A 229 -5.90 -19.82 16.21
C ALA A 229 -5.78 -20.64 17.51
#